data_AF-A0A3A8A5Q3-F1
#
_entry.id   AF-A0A3A8A5Q3-F1
#
_cell.length_a   1.000
_cell.length_b   1.000
_cell.length_c   1.000
_cell.angle_alpha   90.00
_cell.angle_beta   90.00
_cell.angle_gamma   90.00
#
_symmetry.space_group_name_H-M   'P 1'
#
loop_
_entity.id
_entity.type
_entity.pdbx_description
1 polymer ?
#
loop_
_entity_poly.entity_id
_entity_poly.type
_entity_poly.pdbx_seq_one_letter_code
_entity_poly.pdbx_strand_id
1 'polypeptide(L)'
;MTLVTDWLAEIAASGRLAEIAMAVLLLELAVFLFVYRTPAARRTLIFNTLSGLALMAALRSALIGHGALAIAGFLSLGFVMHLAELWFRHRAFRRVSAQRPD
;
A
#
# COMPACT_ATOMS: atom_id res chain seq x y z
N MET A 1 -14.02 -30.28 2.16
CA MET A 1 -13.97 -28.84 1.83
C MET A 1 -14.00 -27.93 3.07
N THR A 2 -14.04 -28.49 4.28
CA THR A 2 -14.05 -27.77 5.57
C THR A 2 -12.64 -27.42 6.07
N LEU A 3 -11.66 -28.31 5.90
CA LEU A 3 -10.28 -28.09 6.36
C LEU A 3 -9.62 -26.81 5.83
N VAL A 4 -9.85 -26.47 4.55
CA VAL A 4 -9.27 -25.26 3.94
C VAL A 4 -9.93 -24.00 4.47
N THR A 5 -11.25 -24.02 4.65
CA THR A 5 -11.98 -22.86 5.20
C THR A 5 -11.65 -22.62 6.67
N ASP A 6 -11.45 -23.70 7.43
CA ASP A 6 -11.09 -23.62 8.85
C ASP A 6 -9.69 -23.04 9.02
N TRP A 7 -8.74 -23.49 8.19
CA TRP A 7 -7.38 -22.95 8.15
C TRP A 7 -7.34 -21.47 7.74
N LEU A 8 -8.14 -21.07 6.74
CA LEU A 8 -8.25 -19.67 6.33
C LEU A 8 -8.81 -18.79 7.44
N ALA A 9 -9.81 -19.29 8.18
CA ALA A 9 -10.39 -18.57 9.31
C ALA A 9 -9.37 -18.36 10.44
N GLU A 10 -8.55 -19.36 10.75
CA GLU A 10 -7.51 -19.29 11.78
C GLU A 10 -6.41 -18.27 11.42
N ILE A 11 -5.99 -18.26 10.16
CA ILE A 11 -4.99 -17.29 9.66
C ILE A 11 -5.55 -15.86 9.59
N ALA A 12 -6.84 -15.71 9.30
CA ALA A 12 -7.51 -14.41 9.33
C ALA A 12 -7.62 -13.90 10.78
N ALA A 13 -8.06 -14.73 11.72
CA ALA A 13 -8.23 -14.37 13.13
C ALA A 13 -6.90 -13.95 13.80
N SER A 14 -5.79 -14.58 13.40
CA SER A 14 -4.45 -14.23 13.91
C SER A 14 -3.85 -12.96 13.29
N GLY A 15 -4.49 -12.35 12.28
CA GLY A 15 -3.96 -11.21 11.54
C GLY A 15 -2.76 -11.55 10.63
N ARG A 16 -2.33 -12.82 10.58
CA ARG A 16 -1.19 -13.29 9.79
C ARG A 16 -1.41 -13.09 8.29
N LEU A 17 -2.66 -13.13 7.83
CA LEU A 17 -2.99 -12.84 6.43
C LEU A 17 -2.51 -11.44 6.00
N ALA A 18 -2.70 -10.44 6.86
CA ALA A 18 -2.25 -9.07 6.59
C ALA A 18 -0.72 -8.96 6.61
N GLU A 19 -0.04 -9.72 7.48
CA GLU A 19 1.43 -9.77 7.54
C GLU A 19 2.03 -10.37 6.25
N ILE A 20 1.45 -11.46 5.75
CA ILE A 20 1.85 -12.07 4.48
C ILE A 20 1.65 -11.07 3.33
N ALA A 21 0.49 -10.40 3.28
CA ALA A 21 0.22 -9.38 2.26
C ALA A 21 1.23 -8.23 2.31
N MET A 22 1.59 -7.73 3.50
CA MET A 22 2.63 -6.71 3.68
C MET A 22 4.00 -7.19 3.17
N ALA A 23 4.37 -8.43 3.45
CA ALA A 23 5.63 -9.00 2.98
C ALA A 23 5.68 -9.09 1.44
N VAL A 24 4.59 -9.52 0.80
CA VAL A 24 4.48 -9.58 -0.67
C VAL A 24 4.58 -8.16 -1.28
N LEU A 25 3.90 -7.18 -0.68
CA LEU A 25 3.94 -5.79 -1.13
C LEU A 25 5.35 -5.18 -1.04
N LEU A 26 6.08 -5.47 0.04
CA LEU A 26 7.48 -5.05 0.20
C LEU A 26 8.41 -5.73 -0.81
N LEU A 27 8.19 -7.02 -1.09
CA LEU A 27 8.94 -7.75 -2.10
C LEU A 27 8.72 -7.16 -3.49
N GLU A 28 7.46 -6.86 -3.85
CA GLU A 28 7.13 -6.22 -5.11
C GLU A 28 7.82 -4.85 -5.24
N LEU A 29 7.75 -4.01 -4.19
CA LEU A 29 8.49 -2.75 -4.15
C LEU A 29 10.00 -2.96 -4.36
N ALA A 30 10.60 -3.93 -3.68
CA ALA A 30 12.04 -4.21 -3.81
C ALA A 30 12.41 -4.60 -5.26
N VAL A 31 11.61 -5.47 -5.89
CA VAL A 31 11.78 -5.86 -7.30
C VAL A 31 11.66 -4.64 -8.21
N PHE A 32 10.63 -3.79 -8.02
CA PHE A 32 10.46 -2.59 -8.82
C PHE A 32 11.60 -1.57 -8.64
N LEU A 33 12.07 -1.36 -7.41
CA LEU A 33 13.20 -0.45 -7.15
C LEU A 33 14.51 -0.98 -7.72
N PHE A 34 14.65 -2.30 -7.85
CA PHE A 34 15.80 -2.93 -8.49
C PHE A 34 15.77 -2.77 -10.02
N VAL A 35 14.61 -3.01 -10.64
CA VAL A 35 14.44 -2.98 -12.10
C VAL A 35 14.37 -1.55 -12.64
N TYR A 36 13.62 -0.65 -11.98
CA TYR A 36 13.35 0.69 -12.49
C TYR A 36 14.19 1.76 -11.79
N ARG A 37 15.04 2.43 -12.57
CA ARG A 37 15.97 3.46 -12.07
C ARG A 37 15.41 4.89 -12.12
N THR A 38 14.28 5.12 -12.80
CA THR A 38 13.74 6.47 -13.02
C THR A 38 13.26 7.11 -11.71
N PRO A 39 13.83 8.24 -11.27
CA PRO A 39 13.58 8.80 -9.94
C PRO A 39 12.13 9.25 -9.73
N ALA A 40 11.47 9.73 -10.79
CA ALA A 40 10.06 10.10 -10.74
C ALA A 40 9.15 8.89 -10.50
N ALA A 41 9.39 7.78 -11.22
CA ALA A 41 8.64 6.54 -11.06
C ALA A 41 8.84 5.94 -9.66
N ARG A 42 10.08 5.96 -9.14
CA ARG A 42 10.41 5.46 -7.79
C ARG A 42 9.64 6.19 -6.69
N ARG A 43 9.54 7.53 -6.77
CA ARG A 43 8.79 8.32 -5.77
C ARG A 43 7.32 7.93 -5.73
N THR A 44 6.65 7.90 -6.88
CA THR A 44 5.25 7.48 -7.00
C THR A 44 5.05 6.07 -6.43
N LEU A 45 5.95 5.14 -6.76
CA LEU A 45 5.87 3.75 -6.28
C LEU A 45 6.01 3.66 -4.76
N ILE A 46 6.95 4.41 -4.16
CA ILE A 46 7.15 4.43 -2.70
C ILE A 46 5.89 4.93 -1.99
N PHE A 47 5.29 6.04 -2.42
CA PHE A 47 4.08 6.57 -1.79
C PHE A 47 2.89 5.61 -1.94
N ASN A 48 2.75 4.95 -3.09
CA ASN A 48 1.73 3.92 -3.28
C ASN A 48 1.94 2.71 -2.36
N THR A 49 3.19 2.22 -2.24
CA THR A 49 3.50 1.11 -1.33
C THR A 49 3.26 1.50 0.12
N LEU A 50 3.66 2.71 0.54
CA LEU A 50 3.39 3.20 1.91
C LEU A 50 1.89 3.30 2.20
N SER A 51 1.09 3.75 1.23
CA SER A 51 -0.38 3.72 1.32
C SER A 51 -0.91 2.30 1.53
N GLY A 52 -0.44 1.35 0.71
CA GLY A 52 -0.80 -0.06 0.83
C GLY A 52 -0.40 -0.67 2.19
N LEU A 53 0.79 -0.38 2.69
CA LEU A 53 1.24 -0.83 4.01
C LEU A 53 0.37 -0.29 5.14
N ALA A 54 0.01 1.00 5.07
CA ALA A 54 -0.88 1.59 6.06
C ALA A 54 -2.28 0.93 6.02
N LEU A 55 -2.81 0.63 4.84
CA LEU A 55 -4.08 -0.09 4.70
C LEU A 55 -3.98 -1.52 5.28
N MET A 56 -2.89 -2.24 5.01
CA MET A 56 -2.69 -3.59 5.56
C MET A 56 -2.50 -3.57 7.08
N ALA A 57 -1.85 -2.53 7.63
CA ALA A 57 -1.75 -2.33 9.07
C ALA A 57 -3.12 -2.02 9.71
N ALA A 58 -3.97 -1.25 9.04
CA ALA A 58 -5.36 -1.03 9.46
C ALA A 58 -6.16 -2.35 9.47
N LEU A 59 -6.03 -3.16 8.41
CA LEU A 59 -6.67 -4.46 8.31
C LEU A 59 -6.19 -5.41 9.41
N ARG A 60 -4.88 -5.50 9.64
CA ARG A 60 -4.30 -6.28 10.74
C ARG A 60 -4.85 -5.85 12.10
N SER A 61 -4.94 -4.53 12.32
CA SER A 61 -5.47 -3.96 13.55
C SER A 61 -6.94 -4.35 13.76
N ALA A 62 -7.74 -4.33 12.69
CA ALA A 62 -9.13 -4.77 12.72
C ALA A 62 -9.26 -6.27 13.03
N LEU A 63 -8.42 -7.12 12.43
CA LEU A 63 -8.43 -8.57 12.63
C LEU A 63 -8.04 -8.97 14.07
N ILE A 64 -7.07 -8.29 14.66
CA ILE A 64 -6.58 -8.57 16.03
C ILE A 64 -7.45 -7.86 17.10
N GLY A 65 -8.50 -7.13 16.70
CA GLY A 65 -9.42 -6.47 17.62
C GLY A 65 -8.85 -5.21 18.29
N HIS A 66 -7.92 -4.50 17.65
CA HIS A 66 -7.47 -3.19 18.15
C HIS A 66 -8.60 -2.16 18.09
N GLY A 67 -8.51 -1.14 18.95
CA GLY A 67 -9.51 -0.07 19.01
C GLY A 67 -9.62 0.75 17.73
N ALA A 68 -10.81 1.33 17.51
CA ALA A 68 -11.13 2.13 16.32
C ALA A 68 -10.14 3.27 16.04
N LEU A 69 -9.52 3.84 17.08
CA LEU A 69 -8.53 4.91 16.94
C LEU A 69 -7.27 4.46 16.17
N ALA A 70 -6.78 3.24 16.44
CA ALA A 70 -5.61 2.70 15.74
C ALA A 70 -5.91 2.49 14.26
N ILE A 71 -7.09 1.93 13.95
CA ILE A 71 -7.57 1.71 12.59
C ILE A 71 -7.70 3.05 11.85
N ALA A 72 -8.33 4.05 12.47
CA ALA A 72 -8.48 5.39 11.90
C ALA A 72 -7.13 6.07 11.64
N GLY A 73 -6.16 5.90 12.53
CA GLY A 73 -4.80 6.40 12.35
C GLY A 73 -4.12 5.81 11.11
N PHE A 74 -4.17 4.49 10.95
CA PHE A 74 -3.61 3.81 9.78
C PHE A 74 -4.34 4.18 8.48
N LEU A 75 -5.67 4.25 8.50
CA LEU A 75 -6.45 4.69 7.32
C LEU A 75 -6.12 6.13 6.92
N SER A 76 -6.00 7.03 7.90
CA SER A 76 -5.62 8.43 7.66
C SER A 76 -4.22 8.53 7.06
N LEU A 77 -3.27 7.75 7.58
CA LEU A 77 -1.91 7.69 7.04
C LEU A 77 -1.91 7.19 5.59
N GLY A 78 -2.64 6.11 5.31
CA GLY A 78 -2.77 5.56 3.96
C GLY A 78 -3.37 6.57 2.98
N PHE A 79 -4.42 7.27 3.40
CA PHE A 79 -5.04 8.33 2.60
C PHE A 79 -4.08 9.46 2.28
N VAL A 80 -3.31 9.95 3.27
CA VAL A 80 -2.30 11.01 3.05
C VAL A 80 -1.21 10.55 2.08
N MET A 81 -0.73 9.31 2.20
CA MET A 81 0.27 8.75 1.29
C MET A 81 -0.26 8.63 -0.14
N HIS A 82 -1.50 8.18 -0.31
CA HIS A 82 -2.15 8.11 -1.62
C HIS A 82 -2.37 9.50 -2.23
N LEU A 83 -2.77 10.48 -1.44
CA LEU A 83 -2.94 11.85 -1.94
C LEU A 83 -1.61 12.46 -2.40
N ALA A 84 -0.52 12.19 -1.66
CA ALA A 84 0.83 12.60 -2.07
C ALA A 84 1.24 11.94 -3.39
N GLU A 85 0.96 10.64 -3.57
CA GLU A 85 1.19 9.91 -4.82
C GLU A 85 0.46 10.54 -6.01
N LEU A 86 -0.84 10.79 -5.88
CA LEU A 86 -1.66 11.45 -6.91
C LEU A 86 -1.14 12.85 -7.25
N TRP A 87 -0.70 13.62 -6.25
CA TRP A 87 -0.11 14.95 -6.46
C TRP A 87 1.16 14.89 -7.30
N PHE A 88 2.07 13.95 -7.01
CA PHE A 88 3.28 13.78 -7.79
C PHE A 88 2.99 13.32 -9.21
N ARG A 89 2.03 12.40 -9.39
CA ARG A 89 1.60 11.92 -10.70
C ARG A 89 0.99 13.05 -11.54
N HIS A 90 0.14 13.89 -10.94
CA HIS A 90 -0.45 15.06 -11.61
C HIS A 90 0.61 16.06 -12.08
N ARG A 91 1.57 16.39 -11.20
CA ARG A 91 2.69 17.27 -11.57
C ARG A 91 3.53 16.70 -12.72
N ALA A 92 3.74 15.40 -12.75
CA ALA A 92 4.46 14.75 -13.84
C ALA A 92 3.70 14.87 -15.18
N PHE A 93 2.38 14.62 -15.18
CA PHE A 93 1.55 14.78 -16.37
C PHE A 93 1.54 16.21 -16.92
N ARG A 94 1.35 17.22 -16.06
CA ARG A 94 1.36 18.63 -16.49
C ARG A 94 2.65 19.04 -17.20
N ARG A 95 3.81 18.51 -16.77
CA ARG A 95 5.11 18.81 -17.39
C ARG A 95 5.24 18.22 -18.78
N VAL A 96 4.68 17.03 -19.01
CA VAL A 96 4.70 16.38 -20.34
C VAL A 96 3.79 17.13 -21.32
N SER A 97 2.58 17.54 -20.88
CA SER A 97 1.67 18.33 -21.71
C SER A 97 2.26 19.69 -22.12
N ALA A 98 3.02 20.34 -21.24
CA ALA A 98 3.68 21.62 -21.55
C ALA A 98 4.85 21.50 -22.55
N GLN A 99 5.36 20.31 -22.81
CA GLN A 99 6.49 20.06 -23.73
C GLN A 99 6.07 19.66 -25.15
N ARG A 100 4.79 19.39 -25.40
CA ARG A 100 4.23 19.26 -26.75
C ARG A 100 3.47 20.55 -27.07
N PRO A 101 4.11 21.57 -27.68
CA PRO A 101 3.35 22.61 -28.35
C PRO A 101 2.74 21.98 -29.61
N ASP A 102 1.43 22.12 -29.73
CA ASP A 102 0.68 21.80 -30.96
C ASP A 102 1.16 22.67 -32.13
#